data_AF-A0A699KAJ5-F1
#
_entry.id   AF-A0A699KAJ5-F1
#
_cell.length_a   1.000
_cell.length_b   1.000
_cell.length_c   1.000
_cell.angle_alpha   90.00
_cell.angle_beta   90.00
_cell.angle_gamma   90.00
#
_symmetry.space_group_name_H-M   'P 1'
#
loop_
_entity.id
_entity.type
_entity.pdbx_description
1 polymer ?
#
loop_
_entity_poly.entity_id
_entity_poly.type
_entity_poly.pdbx_seq_one_letter_code
_entity_poly.pdbx_strand_id
1 'polypeptide(L)'
;MLLERSELTKEDRESQLYNDFEHFRQHNGESIHDYYVRFAKLINDMRNIKMTMSKLQLNSKFVNNMLPEWGRFVTAVKLNRGLRDSNYDQLYTYLKQHETHAKENKMILERFSQPTVDPLALLSNVSNPQHYSPSSSASSSTQIPPPLAESSSPAEDLIENLTNTLALLTQSYRTFFPQTNNQLRTSSNAKNQATVQDGRVVVQNVQGRPI
;
A
#
# COMPACT_ATOMS: atom_id res chain seq x y z
N MET A 1 38.83 -7.30 39.74
CA MET A 1 38.43 -6.06 39.05
C MET A 1 36.91 -6.00 39.08
N LEU A 2 36.35 -5.15 39.94
CA LEU A 2 34.92 -4.84 39.97
C LEU A 2 34.68 -3.81 38.87
N LEU A 3 33.86 -4.14 37.87
CA LEU A 3 33.44 -3.21 36.84
C LEU A 3 32.58 -2.14 37.51
N GLU A 4 33.17 -0.98 37.72
CA GLU A 4 32.52 0.23 38.20
C GLU A 4 31.30 0.49 37.30
N ARG A 5 30.09 0.35 37.86
CA ARG A 5 28.86 0.79 37.19
C ARG A 5 28.97 2.32 37.08
N SER A 6 29.50 2.81 35.98
CA SER A 6 29.51 4.24 35.70
C SER A 6 28.06 4.72 35.63
N GLU A 7 27.67 5.61 36.55
CA GLU A 7 26.42 6.36 36.41
C GLU A 7 26.50 7.15 35.11
N LEU A 8 25.60 6.84 34.18
CA LEU A 8 25.52 7.53 32.90
C LEU A 8 25.16 9.00 33.15
N THR A 9 25.92 9.93 32.59
CA THR A 9 25.63 11.37 32.77
C THR A 9 24.28 11.73 32.15
N LYS A 10 23.72 12.90 32.53
CA LYS A 10 22.44 13.36 31.97
C LYS A 10 22.54 13.53 30.45
N GLU A 11 23.67 14.07 29.99
CA GLU A 11 24.00 14.34 28.60
C GLU A 11 24.14 13.02 27.80
N ASP A 12 24.81 12.02 28.38
CA ASP A 12 24.94 10.69 27.76
C ASP A 12 23.57 10.02 27.60
N ARG A 13 22.69 10.15 28.61
CA ARG A 13 21.33 9.62 28.56
C ARG A 13 20.45 10.33 27.53
N GLU A 14 20.57 11.65 27.41
CA GLU A 14 19.90 12.43 26.36
C GLU A 14 20.35 11.97 24.97
N SER A 15 21.66 11.80 24.76
CA SER A 15 22.24 11.30 23.51
C SER A 15 21.71 9.91 23.15
N GLN A 16 21.68 8.98 24.12
CA GLN A 16 21.16 7.63 23.91
C GLN A 16 19.67 7.65 23.50
N LEU A 17 18.84 8.41 24.20
CA LEU A 17 17.40 8.48 23.89
C LEU A 17 17.12 9.16 22.56
N TYR A 18 17.93 10.14 22.17
CA TYR A 18 17.85 10.73 20.84
C TYR A 18 18.18 9.69 19.76
N ASN A 19 19.24 8.90 19.96
CA ASN A 19 19.62 7.85 19.03
C ASN A 19 18.53 6.75 18.91
N ASP A 20 17.99 6.31 20.04
CA ASP A 20 16.89 5.33 20.10
C ASP A 20 15.63 5.86 19.40
N PHE A 21 15.31 7.13 19.60
CA PHE A 21 14.20 7.80 18.91
C PHE A 21 14.46 7.89 17.42
N GLU A 22 15.66 8.29 16.99
CA GLU A 22 15.98 8.45 15.59
C GLU A 22 15.84 7.16 14.81
N HIS A 23 16.32 6.05 15.37
CA HIS A 23 16.29 4.72 14.75
C HIS A 23 15.03 3.91 15.08
N PHE A 24 14.06 4.50 15.79
CA PHE A 24 12.85 3.81 16.18
C PHE A 24 12.04 3.36 14.95
N ARG A 25 11.84 2.05 14.81
CA ARG A 25 11.07 1.45 13.73
C ARG A 25 10.35 0.18 14.16
N GLN A 26 9.27 -0.12 13.44
CA GLN A 26 8.59 -1.40 13.59
C GLN A 26 9.47 -2.51 13.03
N HIS A 27 9.59 -3.60 13.78
CA HIS A 27 10.39 -4.76 13.40
C HIS A 27 9.55 -5.78 12.63
N ASN A 28 10.17 -6.54 11.73
CA ASN A 28 9.47 -7.62 11.02
C ASN A 28 8.91 -8.64 12.02
N GLY A 29 7.62 -8.97 11.87
CA GLY A 29 6.92 -9.90 12.75
C GLY A 29 6.46 -9.31 14.08
N GLU A 30 6.75 -8.03 14.34
CA GLU A 30 6.28 -7.34 15.54
C GLU A 30 4.80 -7.01 15.45
N SER A 31 4.03 -7.33 16.50
CA SER A 31 2.63 -6.95 16.59
C SER A 31 2.47 -5.43 16.76
N ILE A 32 1.35 -4.87 16.31
CA ILE A 32 1.06 -3.44 16.52
C ILE A 32 1.00 -3.07 18.01
N HIS A 33 0.68 -4.04 18.87
CA HIS A 33 0.66 -3.83 20.32
C HIS A 33 2.07 -3.72 20.89
N ASP A 34 2.99 -4.63 20.53
CA ASP A 34 4.37 -4.58 21.01
C ASP A 34 5.09 -3.32 20.51
N TYR A 35 4.83 -2.94 19.26
CA TYR A 35 5.31 -1.68 18.68
C TYR A 35 4.84 -0.47 19.50
N TYR A 36 3.55 -0.42 19.85
CA TYR A 36 2.98 0.63 20.69
C TYR A 36 3.61 0.67 22.09
N VAL A 37 3.78 -0.48 22.75
CA VAL A 37 4.40 -0.57 24.08
C VAL A 37 5.83 -0.05 24.05
N ARG A 38 6.63 -0.43 23.04
CA ARG A 38 8.00 0.10 22.89
C ARG A 38 8.03 1.60 22.66
N PHE A 39 7.13 2.11 21.82
CA PHE A 39 7.03 3.54 21.56
C PHE A 39 6.66 4.31 22.83
N ALA A 40 5.61 3.88 23.53
CA ALA A 40 5.16 4.50 24.78
C ALA A 40 6.26 4.51 25.86
N LYS A 41 7.01 3.41 25.98
CA LYS A 41 8.17 3.31 26.87
C LYS A 41 9.23 4.35 26.52
N LEU A 42 9.62 4.44 25.24
CA LEU A 42 10.61 5.42 24.78
C LEU A 42 10.16 6.87 25.09
N ILE A 43 8.89 7.21 24.81
CA ILE A 43 8.36 8.54 25.10
C ILE A 43 8.35 8.84 26.60
N ASN A 44 8.01 7.84 27.43
CA ASN A 44 8.07 7.99 28.88
C ASN A 44 9.51 8.20 29.37
N ASP A 45 10.47 7.44 28.84
CA ASP A 45 11.89 7.56 29.18
C ASP A 45 12.46 8.95 28.80
N MET A 46 12.07 9.49 27.64
CA MET A 46 12.40 10.87 27.23
C MET A 46 11.77 11.92 28.17
N ARG A 47 10.48 11.75 28.50
CA ARG A 47 9.76 12.67 29.39
C ARG A 47 10.37 12.73 30.79
N ASN A 48 10.84 11.59 31.31
CA ASN A 48 11.46 11.48 32.64
C ASN A 48 12.71 12.37 32.79
N ILE A 49 13.42 12.64 31.69
CA ILE A 49 14.59 13.53 31.69
C ILE A 49 14.30 14.92 31.11
N LYS A 50 13.01 15.28 31.00
CA LYS A 50 12.50 16.56 30.50
C LYS A 50 12.80 16.83 29.01
N MET A 51 13.09 15.80 28.22
CA MET A 51 13.04 15.91 26.75
C MET A 51 11.57 15.92 26.32
N THR A 52 11.12 17.03 25.75
CA THR A 52 9.73 17.20 25.30
C THR A 52 9.66 17.29 23.79
N MET A 53 8.66 16.63 23.22
CA MET A 53 8.39 16.62 21.79
C MET A 53 6.95 17.05 21.55
N SER A 54 6.71 17.76 20.45
CA SER A 54 5.35 18.14 20.10
C SER A 54 4.51 16.92 19.73
N LYS A 55 3.19 17.00 19.96
CA LYS A 55 2.25 15.93 19.58
C LYS A 55 2.38 15.54 18.10
N LEU A 56 2.56 16.54 17.24
CA LEU A 56 2.76 16.33 15.81
C LEU A 56 4.03 15.52 15.50
N GLN A 57 5.15 15.82 16.17
CA GLN A 57 6.39 15.05 16.00
C GLN A 57 6.22 13.60 16.46
N LEU A 58 5.61 13.39 17.63
CA LEU A 58 5.36 12.04 18.16
C LEU A 58 4.45 11.24 17.24
N ASN A 59 3.34 11.82 16.81
CA ASN A 59 2.39 11.16 15.91
C ASN A 59 3.01 10.84 14.55
N SER A 60 3.74 11.80 13.98
CA SER A 60 4.45 11.61 12.71
C SER A 60 5.48 10.49 12.83
N LYS A 61 6.29 10.49 13.90
CA LYS A 61 7.27 9.43 14.16
C LYS A 61 6.59 8.06 14.33
N PHE A 62 5.49 8.01 15.07
CA PHE A 62 4.74 6.77 15.32
C PHE A 62 4.21 6.15 14.02
N VAL A 63 3.63 6.93 13.11
CA VAL A 63 3.03 6.38 11.88
C VAL A 63 4.02 6.18 10.74
N ASN A 64 5.08 7.00 10.63
CA ASN A 64 6.03 6.92 9.52
C ASN A 64 7.00 5.74 9.65
N ASN A 65 7.18 5.21 10.86
CA ASN A 65 8.12 4.13 11.14
C ASN A 65 7.46 2.75 11.21
N MET A 66 6.22 2.64 10.73
CA MET A 66 5.51 1.37 10.58
C MET A 66 5.92 0.61 9.33
N LEU A 67 5.70 -0.70 9.34
CA LEU A 67 5.98 -1.56 8.18
C LEU A 67 5.03 -1.26 7.00
N PRO A 68 5.45 -1.59 5.75
CA PRO A 68 4.67 -1.30 4.55
C PRO A 68 3.24 -1.87 4.53
N GLU A 69 2.96 -2.98 5.20
CA GLU A 69 1.60 -3.54 5.27
C GLU A 69 0.56 -2.60 5.90
N TRP A 70 1.03 -1.64 6.71
CA TRP A 70 0.20 -0.59 7.32
C TRP A 70 -0.05 0.61 6.39
N GLY A 71 0.57 0.64 5.21
CA GLY A 71 0.66 1.83 4.35
C GLY A 71 -0.67 2.54 4.09
N ARG A 72 -1.73 1.81 3.72
CA ARG A 72 -3.06 2.43 3.49
C ARG A 72 -3.67 3.05 4.76
N PHE A 73 -3.42 2.47 5.94
CA PHE A 73 -3.94 2.97 7.20
C PHE A 73 -3.14 4.17 7.68
N VAL A 74 -1.82 4.16 7.47
CA VAL A 74 -0.96 5.33 7.68
C VAL A 74 -1.43 6.50 6.81
N THR A 75 -1.73 6.26 5.54
CA THR A 75 -2.31 7.29 4.65
C THR A 75 -3.66 7.77 5.14
N ALA A 76 -4.56 6.86 5.55
CA ALA A 76 -5.86 7.24 6.09
C ALA A 76 -5.74 8.08 7.38
N VAL A 77 -4.81 7.77 8.27
CA VAL A 77 -4.53 8.58 9.47
C VAL A 77 -4.08 9.99 9.09
N LYS A 78 -3.14 10.10 8.14
CA LYS A 78 -2.59 11.38 7.69
C LYS A 78 -3.65 12.28 7.04
N LEU A 79 -4.58 11.70 6.28
CA LEU A 79 -5.62 12.44 5.56
C LEU A 79 -6.86 12.75 6.40
N ASN A 80 -7.33 11.78 7.20
CA ASN A 80 -8.69 11.85 7.77
C ASN A 80 -8.74 12.15 9.28
N ARG A 81 -7.69 11.83 10.04
CA ARG A 81 -7.69 11.99 11.52
C ARG A 81 -6.83 13.14 12.03
N GLY A 82 -5.96 13.66 11.17
CA GLY A 82 -5.08 14.78 11.48
C GLY A 82 -4.02 14.45 12.53
N LEU A 83 -2.73 14.55 12.17
CA LEU A 83 -1.63 14.33 13.11
C LEU A 83 -1.53 15.40 14.22
N ARG A 84 -2.29 16.49 14.13
CA ARG A 84 -2.29 17.59 15.10
C ARG A 84 -3.35 17.42 16.19
N ASP A 85 -4.51 16.89 15.81
CA ASP A 85 -5.69 16.84 16.67
C ASP A 85 -5.70 15.55 17.50
N SER A 86 -5.31 14.43 16.89
CA SER A 86 -5.18 13.13 17.56
C SER A 86 -3.88 13.01 18.37
N ASN A 87 -3.79 12.08 19.33
CA ASN A 87 -2.54 11.61 19.94
C ASN A 87 -2.19 10.19 19.51
N TYR A 88 -0.98 9.70 19.77
CA TYR A 88 -0.53 8.39 19.30
C TYR A 88 -1.32 7.23 19.94
N ASP A 89 -1.94 7.40 21.11
CA ASP A 89 -2.83 6.39 21.72
C ASP A 89 -4.13 6.20 20.90
N GLN A 90 -4.70 7.31 20.42
CA GLN A 90 -5.87 7.29 19.54
C GLN A 90 -5.52 6.70 18.17
N LEU A 91 -4.32 7.01 17.65
CA LEU A 91 -3.82 6.40 16.41
C LEU A 91 -3.59 4.90 16.59
N TYR A 92 -3.03 4.48 17.72
CA TYR A 92 -2.88 3.07 18.08
C TYR A 92 -4.22 2.35 18.10
N THR A 93 -5.24 2.92 18.76
CA THR A 93 -6.57 2.31 18.83
C THR A 93 -7.16 2.08 17.44
N TYR A 94 -7.03 3.06 16.55
CA TYR A 94 -7.45 2.94 15.15
C TYR A 94 -6.69 1.83 14.42
N LEU A 95 -5.37 1.79 14.53
CA LEU A 95 -4.55 0.80 13.85
C LEU A 95 -4.80 -0.61 14.39
N LYS A 96 -4.98 -0.74 15.70
CA LYS A 96 -5.31 -2.02 16.35
C LYS A 96 -6.62 -2.60 15.82
N GLN A 97 -7.63 -1.77 15.58
CA GLN A 97 -8.90 -2.19 14.96
C GLN A 97 -8.69 -2.77 13.54
N HIS A 98 -7.66 -2.34 12.83
CA HIS A 98 -7.39 -2.73 11.45
C HIS A 98 -6.28 -3.79 11.30
N GLU A 99 -5.88 -4.45 12.40
CA GLU A 99 -4.76 -5.40 12.38
C GLU A 99 -4.98 -6.59 11.44
N THR A 100 -6.19 -7.15 11.39
CA THR A 100 -6.53 -8.26 10.47
C THR A 100 -6.29 -7.87 9.01
N HIS A 101 -6.74 -6.68 8.64
CA HIS A 101 -6.54 -6.17 7.29
C HIS A 101 -5.06 -5.85 6.99
N ALA A 102 -4.29 -5.38 7.97
CA ALA A 102 -2.84 -5.21 7.79
C ALA A 102 -2.15 -6.56 7.53
N LYS A 103 -2.58 -7.65 8.21
CA LYS A 103 -2.09 -9.01 7.93
C LYS A 103 -2.43 -9.47 6.51
N GLU A 104 -3.64 -9.19 6.03
CA GLU A 104 -4.02 -9.44 4.63
C GLU A 104 -3.10 -8.72 3.64
N ASN A 105 -2.81 -7.44 3.90
CA ASN A 105 -1.88 -6.67 3.08
C ASN A 105 -0.50 -7.26 3.01
N LYS A 106 0.02 -7.75 4.14
CA LYS A 106 1.32 -8.41 4.19
C LYS A 106 1.34 -9.64 3.27
N MET A 107 0.33 -10.51 3.37
CA MET A 107 0.24 -11.70 2.52
C MET A 107 0.17 -11.34 1.02
N ILE A 108 -0.58 -10.29 0.68
CA ILE A 108 -0.68 -9.80 -0.70
C ILE A 108 0.67 -9.25 -1.16
N LEU A 109 1.33 -8.42 -0.35
CA LEU A 109 2.63 -7.83 -0.67
C LEU A 109 3.71 -8.90 -0.85
N GLU A 110 3.71 -9.94 0.00
CA GLU A 110 4.62 -11.08 -0.11
C GLU A 110 4.38 -11.87 -1.40
N ARG A 111 3.12 -12.11 -1.79
CA ARG A 111 2.79 -12.76 -3.07
C ARG A 111 3.32 -11.98 -4.28
N PHE A 112 3.26 -10.66 -4.24
CA PHE A 112 3.74 -9.81 -5.33
C PHE A 112 5.26 -9.55 -5.29
N SER A 113 5.90 -9.80 -4.15
CA SER A 113 7.36 -9.68 -3.99
C SER A 113 8.08 -11.00 -4.30
N GLN A 114 7.36 -12.10 -4.48
CA GLN A 114 7.93 -13.33 -5.00
C GLN A 114 8.45 -13.08 -6.42
N PRO A 115 9.64 -13.59 -6.78
CA PRO A 115 10.04 -13.66 -8.18
C PRO A 115 9.01 -14.54 -8.87
N THR A 116 8.05 -13.92 -9.56
CA THR A 116 7.29 -14.58 -10.60
C THR A 116 8.31 -15.27 -11.47
N VAL A 117 8.13 -16.58 -11.69
CA VAL A 117 8.84 -17.37 -12.70
C VAL A 117 9.28 -16.45 -13.84
N ASP A 118 10.59 -16.44 -14.12
CA ASP A 118 11.19 -15.61 -15.16
C ASP A 118 10.22 -15.52 -16.35
N PRO A 119 9.71 -14.33 -16.70
CA PRO A 119 8.75 -14.18 -17.79
C PRO A 119 9.25 -14.83 -19.09
N LEU A 120 10.57 -14.97 -19.25
CA LEU A 120 11.22 -15.64 -20.37
C LEU A 120 11.25 -17.17 -20.24
N ALA A 121 11.24 -17.72 -19.03
CA ALA A 121 11.16 -19.17 -18.79
C ALA A 121 9.77 -19.75 -19.12
N LEU A 122 8.72 -18.93 -19.13
CA LEU A 122 7.41 -19.33 -19.65
C LEU A 122 7.35 -19.38 -21.18
N LEU A 123 8.23 -18.64 -21.87
CA LEU A 123 8.33 -18.62 -23.34
C LEU A 123 9.24 -19.74 -23.88
N SER A 124 10.14 -20.31 -23.07
CA SER A 124 11.10 -21.31 -23.55
C SER A 124 10.46 -22.65 -23.94
N ASN A 125 9.24 -22.94 -23.48
CA ASN A 125 8.51 -24.13 -23.89
C ASN A 125 7.81 -24.00 -25.27
N VAL A 126 7.86 -22.83 -25.90
CA VAL A 126 7.24 -22.58 -27.22
C VAL A 126 8.19 -22.85 -28.39
N SER A 127 9.50 -23.01 -28.14
CA SER A 127 10.48 -23.28 -29.21
C SER A 127 10.92 -24.74 -29.22
N ASN A 128 10.07 -25.63 -29.75
CA ASN A 128 10.55 -26.92 -30.24
C ASN A 128 10.49 -26.94 -31.78
N PRO A 129 11.58 -26.61 -32.49
CA PRO A 129 11.66 -26.98 -33.89
C PRO A 129 11.90 -28.48 -33.94
N GLN A 130 10.84 -29.23 -34.27
CA GLN A 130 10.94 -30.65 -34.61
C GLN A 130 11.99 -30.82 -35.72
N HIS A 131 13.21 -31.20 -35.35
CA HIS A 131 14.24 -31.65 -36.28
C HIS A 131 13.82 -33.02 -36.81
N TYR A 132 13.12 -33.04 -37.95
CA TYR A 132 12.98 -34.24 -38.75
C TYR A 132 14.33 -34.53 -39.45
N SER A 133 15.01 -35.60 -39.04
CA SER A 133 16.02 -36.24 -39.86
C SER A 133 15.35 -36.96 -41.04
N PRO A 134 15.83 -36.83 -42.29
CA PRO A 134 15.27 -37.58 -43.39
C PRO A 134 15.94 -38.96 -43.46
N SER A 135 15.15 -40.02 -43.31
CA SER A 135 15.49 -41.36 -43.80
C SER A 135 14.41 -41.77 -44.78
N SER A 136 14.84 -42.09 -46.00
CA SER A 136 14.03 -42.44 -47.15
C SER A 136 13.49 -43.88 -47.04
N SER A 137 12.20 -44.08 -47.34
CA SER A 137 11.69 -44.88 -48.48
C SER A 137 10.27 -45.47 -48.27
N ALA A 138 9.44 -45.28 -49.31
CA ALA A 138 8.36 -46.13 -49.86
C ALA A 138 7.04 -46.44 -49.09
N SER A 139 5.96 -45.86 -49.64
CA SER A 139 4.69 -46.46 -50.13
C SER A 139 3.57 -47.01 -49.21
N SER A 140 2.41 -46.35 -49.34
CA SER A 140 1.00 -46.83 -49.45
C SER A 140 0.24 -47.40 -48.24
N SER A 141 -0.86 -46.74 -47.85
CA SER A 141 -2.27 -47.22 -47.90
C SER A 141 -3.19 -46.62 -46.82
N THR A 142 -4.47 -46.44 -47.19
CA THR A 142 -5.62 -45.77 -46.59
C THR A 142 -6.07 -46.26 -45.18
N GLN A 143 -6.52 -45.35 -44.29
CA GLN A 143 -7.83 -45.33 -43.57
C GLN A 143 -7.85 -44.42 -42.30
N ILE A 144 -8.94 -43.67 -42.11
CA ILE A 144 -9.19 -42.59 -41.12
C ILE A 144 -9.59 -43.13 -39.72
N PRO A 145 -9.31 -42.40 -38.61
CA PRO A 145 -10.28 -42.21 -37.52
C PRO A 145 -10.50 -40.72 -37.09
N PRO A 146 -11.53 -40.40 -36.27
CA PRO A 146 -12.24 -39.10 -36.23
C PRO A 146 -11.54 -38.01 -35.39
N PRO A 147 -11.94 -36.71 -35.48
CA PRO A 147 -11.27 -35.66 -34.73
C PRO A 147 -11.68 -35.70 -33.26
N LEU A 148 -10.68 -35.94 -32.40
CA LEU A 148 -10.76 -35.81 -30.96
C LEU A 148 -10.17 -34.45 -30.56
N ALA A 149 -10.93 -33.79 -29.69
CA ALA A 149 -10.51 -32.76 -28.74
C ALA A 149 -10.06 -31.41 -29.30
N GLU A 150 -10.78 -30.41 -28.82
CA GLU A 150 -10.45 -28.99 -28.79
C GLU A 150 -8.95 -28.78 -28.49
N SER A 151 -8.19 -28.51 -29.55
CA SER A 151 -6.88 -27.87 -29.42
C SER A 151 -7.18 -26.40 -29.15
N SER A 152 -7.25 -26.00 -27.87
CA SER A 152 -7.12 -24.59 -27.51
C SER A 152 -5.82 -24.10 -28.15
N SER A 153 -5.96 -23.13 -29.04
CA SER A 153 -4.84 -22.61 -29.79
C SER A 153 -3.85 -21.95 -28.82
N PRO A 154 -2.53 -22.02 -29.05
CA PRO A 154 -1.54 -21.30 -28.24
C PRO A 154 -1.79 -19.79 -28.16
N ALA A 155 -2.57 -19.24 -29.11
CA ALA A 155 -3.03 -17.87 -29.12
C ALA A 155 -4.13 -17.61 -28.08
N GLU A 156 -5.04 -18.55 -27.85
CA GLU A 156 -6.10 -18.46 -26.83
C GLU A 156 -5.51 -18.51 -25.42
N ASP A 157 -4.53 -19.39 -25.17
CA ASP A 157 -3.83 -19.48 -23.88
C ASP A 157 -3.05 -18.18 -23.58
N LEU A 158 -2.44 -17.56 -24.61
CA LEU A 158 -1.77 -16.27 -24.48
C LEU A 158 -2.76 -15.14 -24.15
N ILE A 159 -3.90 -15.13 -24.83
CA ILE A 159 -4.96 -14.15 -24.58
C ILE A 159 -5.54 -14.33 -23.17
N GLU A 160 -5.76 -15.57 -22.73
CA GLU A 160 -6.25 -15.88 -21.40
C GLU A 160 -5.25 -15.44 -20.32
N ASN A 161 -3.95 -15.70 -20.52
CA ASN A 161 -2.92 -15.29 -19.57
C ASN A 161 -2.80 -13.75 -19.47
N LEU A 162 -2.83 -13.06 -20.61
CA LEU A 162 -2.83 -11.58 -20.62
C LEU A 162 -4.08 -11.02 -19.95
N THR A 163 -5.24 -11.64 -20.19
CA THR A 163 -6.51 -11.26 -19.57
C THR A 163 -6.46 -11.44 -18.05
N ASN A 164 -5.93 -12.57 -17.58
CA ASN A 164 -5.74 -12.85 -16.16
C ASN A 164 -4.76 -11.86 -15.50
N THR A 165 -3.68 -11.51 -16.19
CA THR A 165 -2.70 -10.53 -15.70
C THR A 165 -3.31 -9.14 -15.57
N LEU A 166 -4.08 -8.69 -16.56
CA LEU A 166 -4.81 -7.42 -16.52
C LEU A 166 -5.91 -7.41 -15.46
N ALA A 167 -6.61 -8.52 -15.26
CA ALA A 167 -7.62 -8.66 -14.21
C ALA A 167 -6.99 -8.56 -12.81
N LEU A 168 -5.84 -9.21 -12.58
CA LEU A 168 -5.10 -9.12 -11.33
C LEU A 168 -4.56 -7.70 -11.06
N LEU A 169 -4.05 -7.02 -12.10
CA LEU A 169 -3.64 -5.62 -12.01
C LEU A 169 -4.81 -4.68 -11.71
N THR A 170 -5.96 -4.91 -12.34
CA THR A 170 -7.17 -4.13 -12.11
C THR A 170 -7.71 -4.34 -10.68
N GLN A 171 -7.66 -5.58 -10.21
CA GLN A 171 -8.07 -5.94 -8.84
C GLN A 171 -7.12 -5.33 -7.80
N SER A 172 -5.81 -5.32 -8.05
CA SER A 172 -4.85 -4.68 -7.16
C SER A 172 -5.09 -3.16 -7.11
N TYR A 173 -5.30 -2.51 -8.25
CA TYR A 173 -5.61 -1.07 -8.31
C TYR A 173 -6.85 -0.72 -7.48
N ARG A 174 -7.93 -1.48 -7.59
CA ARG A 174 -9.14 -1.31 -6.75
C ARG A 174 -8.90 -1.52 -5.26
N THR A 175 -7.92 -2.36 -4.91
CA THR A 175 -7.60 -2.71 -3.52
C THR A 175 -6.70 -1.64 -2.86
N PHE A 176 -5.77 -1.05 -3.62
CA PHE A 176 -4.89 0.02 -3.13
C PHE A 176 -5.52 1.41 -3.19
N PHE A 177 -6.42 1.62 -4.14
CA PHE A 177 -7.12 2.88 -4.33
C PHE A 177 -8.62 2.61 -4.34
N PRO A 178 -9.34 2.87 -3.22
CA PRO A 178 -10.79 2.83 -3.24
C PRO A 178 -11.29 3.71 -4.37
N GLN A 179 -12.28 3.25 -5.14
CA GLN A 179 -12.96 4.10 -6.10
C GLN A 179 -13.50 5.32 -5.34
N THR A 180 -12.88 6.47 -5.55
CA THR A 180 -13.45 7.74 -5.08
C THR A 180 -14.76 7.89 -5.83
N ASN A 181 -15.88 7.71 -5.14
CA ASN A 181 -17.20 8.07 -5.66
C ASN A 181 -17.25 9.60 -5.77
N ASN A 182 -16.48 10.14 -6.72
CA ASN A 182 -16.57 11.51 -7.16
C ASN A 182 -17.85 11.58 -7.99
N GLN A 183 -18.99 11.54 -7.31
CA GLN A 183 -20.13 12.31 -7.79
C GLN A 183 -19.58 13.74 -7.86
N LEU A 184 -19.12 14.16 -9.04
CA LEU A 184 -18.87 15.55 -9.38
C LEU A 184 -20.22 16.26 -9.27
N ARG A 185 -20.69 16.48 -8.02
CA ARG A 185 -21.64 17.53 -7.71
C ARG A 185 -20.88 18.79 -8.02
N THR A 186 -21.14 19.34 -9.20
CA THR A 186 -20.85 20.73 -9.51
C THR A 186 -21.39 21.54 -8.32
N SER A 187 -20.49 21.98 -7.45
CA SER A 187 -20.84 22.94 -6.41
C SER A 187 -21.11 24.25 -7.14
N SER A 188 -22.33 24.41 -7.66
CA SER A 188 -22.84 25.70 -8.10
C SER A 188 -22.95 26.55 -6.84
N ASN A 189 -21.98 27.45 -6.69
CA ASN A 189 -21.93 28.39 -5.61
C ASN A 189 -23.12 29.35 -5.80
N ALA A 190 -24.23 29.15 -5.08
CA ALA A 190 -25.48 29.91 -5.25
C ALA A 190 -25.37 31.41 -4.90
N LYS A 191 -24.17 31.88 -4.53
CA LYS A 191 -23.94 33.25 -4.08
C LYS A 191 -23.93 34.27 -5.22
N ASN A 192 -23.55 33.83 -6.42
CA ASN A 192 -23.44 34.70 -7.59
C ASN A 192 -24.17 34.02 -8.76
N GLN A 193 -25.33 34.55 -9.14
CA GLN A 193 -25.94 34.19 -10.43
C GLN A 193 -25.36 35.13 -11.50
N ALA A 194 -24.78 34.54 -12.54
CA ALA A 194 -24.34 35.25 -13.72
C ALA A 194 -25.28 34.91 -14.87
N THR A 195 -25.97 35.91 -15.41
CA THR A 195 -26.87 35.75 -16.56
C THR A 195 -26.29 36.52 -17.72
N VAL A 196 -26.24 35.89 -18.89
CA VAL A 196 -25.77 36.52 -20.13
C VAL A 196 -26.98 36.96 -20.93
N GLN A 197 -27.11 38.27 -21.12
CA GLN A 197 -28.06 38.85 -22.07
C GLN A 197 -27.28 39.77 -23.02
N ASP A 198 -27.52 39.60 -24.31
CA ASP A 198 -26.95 40.42 -25.39
C ASP A 198 -25.42 40.59 -25.32
N GLY A 199 -24.70 39.48 -25.10
CA GLY A 199 -23.24 39.43 -25.16
C GLY A 199 -22.49 40.06 -23.98
N ARG A 200 -23.17 40.55 -22.93
CA ARG A 200 -22.55 41.01 -21.67
C ARG A 200 -22.91 40.12 -20.48
N VAL A 201 -21.91 39.82 -19.65
CA VAL A 201 -22.06 39.06 -18.42
C VAL A 201 -22.41 40.01 -17.27
N VAL A 202 -23.59 39.84 -16.67
CA VAL A 202 -24.00 40.58 -15.46
C VAL A 202 -23.96 39.63 -14.27
N VAL A 203 -23.17 39.98 -13.25
CA VAL A 203 -23.02 39.20 -12.01
C VAL A 203 -23.81 39.89 -10.90
N GLN A 204 -24.75 39.17 -10.28
CA GLN A 204 -25.56 39.68 -9.17
C GLN A 204 -25.25 38.89 -7.89
N ASN A 205 -24.74 39.59 -6.86
CA ASN A 205 -24.50 39.02 -5.54
C ASN A 205 -25.82 38.98 -4.76
N VAL A 206 -26.29 37.78 -4.42
CA VAL A 206 -27.48 37.63 -3.56
C VAL A 206 -27.00 37.41 -2.13
N GLN A 207 -27.12 38.45 -1.30
CA GLN A 207 -26.75 38.40 0.11
C GLN A 207 -27.78 37.54 0.87
N GLY A 208 -27.40 36.32 1.25
CA GLY A 208 -28.22 35.48 2.13
C GLY A 208 -28.44 36.15 3.48
N ARG A 209 -29.68 36.20 3.96
CA ARG A 209 -30.01 36.65 5.33
C ARG A 209 -29.46 35.63 6.36
N PRO A 210 -28.92 36.06 7.50
CA PRO A 210 -28.53 35.15 8.57
C PRO A 210 -29.79 34.62 9.27
N ILE A 211 -29.74 33.34 9.66
CA ILE A 211 -30.61 32.73 10.66
C ILE A 211 -29.80 32.61 11.94
#